data_AF-A0A401TWV1-F1
#
_entry.id   AF-A0A401TWV1-F1
#
_cell.length_a   1.000
_cell.length_b   1.000
_cell.length_c   1.000
_cell.angle_alpha   90.00
_cell.angle_beta   90.00
_cell.angle_gamma   90.00
#
_symmetry.space_group_name_H-M   'P 1'
#
loop_
_entity.id
_entity.type
_entity.pdbx_description
1 polymer ?
#
loop_
_entity_poly.entity_id
_entity_poly.type
_entity_poly.pdbx_seq_one_letter_code
_entity_poly.pdbx_strand_id
1 'polypeptide(L)'
;MVERIADLVKEKKIEGIGDLRDESDRDGYRVVIELKREAVPDVVLNQLYRFTPLQTNFPANMLALDSGRPQTMTLKDLLTIFVAFREQVVTRRTKFLLGKARDRAHILVGLAIAVANIDEMIRVIRTSPDPNTARDTLMSRDWPARDVEAMITLIDDPRHRINDDGTLRLSMEQARAILDLRLQRLTALGRDEISDELD
;
A
#
# COMPACT_ATOMS: atom_id res chain seq x y z
N MET A 1 -40.48 -15.35 6.83
CA MET A 1 -41.03 -15.72 5.50
C MET A 1 -42.12 -16.77 5.64
N VAL A 2 -41.83 -17.94 6.22
CA VAL A 2 -42.78 -19.04 6.45
C VAL A 2 -44.01 -18.58 7.25
N GLU A 3 -43.82 -17.87 8.36
CA GLU A 3 -44.91 -17.28 9.16
C GLU A 3 -45.83 -16.37 8.33
N ARG A 4 -45.25 -15.50 7.49
CA ARG A 4 -46.01 -14.62 6.61
C ARG A 4 -46.85 -15.39 5.58
N ILE A 5 -46.33 -16.51 5.07
CA ILE A 5 -47.08 -17.39 4.17
C ILE A 5 -48.26 -18.03 4.93
N ALA A 6 -48.03 -18.52 6.15
CA ALA A 6 -49.07 -19.09 6.99
C ALA A 6 -50.21 -18.09 7.29
N ASP A 7 -49.87 -16.84 7.59
CA ASP A 7 -50.86 -15.77 7.79
C ASP A 7 -51.68 -15.51 6.53
N LEU A 8 -51.03 -15.43 5.36
CA LEU A 8 -51.69 -15.17 4.08
C LEU A 8 -52.61 -16.32 3.65
N VAL A 9 -52.28 -17.56 4.01
CA VAL A 9 -53.16 -18.73 3.84
C VAL A 9 -54.36 -18.65 4.78
N LYS A 10 -54.15 -18.30 6.06
CA LYS A 10 -55.21 -18.14 7.05
C LYS A 10 -56.20 -17.03 6.68
N GLU A 11 -55.69 -15.93 6.12
CA GLU A 11 -56.47 -14.80 5.60
C GLU A 11 -57.17 -15.09 4.25
N LYS A 12 -56.97 -16.29 3.67
CA LYS A 12 -57.44 -16.66 2.31
C LYS A 12 -56.97 -15.71 1.20
N LYS A 13 -55.83 -15.04 1.40
CA LYS A 13 -55.17 -14.27 0.34
C LYS A 13 -54.39 -15.15 -0.62
N ILE A 14 -53.88 -16.28 -0.11
CA ILE A 14 -53.27 -17.33 -0.91
C ILE A 14 -54.09 -18.60 -0.70
N GLU A 15 -54.57 -19.19 -1.79
CA GLU A 15 -55.35 -20.42 -1.77
C GLU A 15 -54.57 -21.58 -2.39
N GLY A 16 -55.03 -22.81 -2.17
CA GLY A 16 -54.41 -24.01 -2.76
C GLY A 16 -53.20 -24.58 -2.00
N ILE A 17 -52.80 -23.97 -0.87
CA ILE A 17 -51.79 -24.54 0.04
C ILE A 17 -52.48 -25.45 1.06
N GLY A 18 -51.98 -26.68 1.18
CA GLY A 18 -52.42 -27.70 2.12
C GLY A 18 -51.57 -27.75 3.40
N ASP A 19 -50.24 -27.71 3.26
CA ASP A 19 -49.30 -27.72 4.38
C ASP A 19 -48.03 -26.90 4.06
N LEU A 20 -47.33 -26.46 5.09
CA LEU A 20 -46.11 -25.67 5.00
C LEU A 20 -45.09 -26.16 6.03
N ARG A 21 -43.94 -26.66 5.57
CA ARG A 21 -42.88 -27.23 6.42
C ARG A 21 -41.54 -26.55 6.15
N ASP A 22 -40.82 -26.21 7.21
CA ASP A 22 -39.42 -25.79 7.14
C ASP A 22 -38.54 -27.00 7.44
N GLU A 23 -37.92 -27.55 6.40
CA GLU A 23 -37.00 -28.69 6.42
C GLU A 23 -35.54 -28.21 6.33
N SER A 24 -35.27 -26.94 6.70
CA SER A 24 -33.91 -26.39 6.69
C SER A 24 -33.04 -27.05 7.76
N ASP A 25 -31.82 -27.43 7.38
CA ASP A 25 -30.84 -28.08 8.23
C ASP A 25 -29.46 -27.41 8.10
N ARG A 26 -28.40 -28.08 8.53
CA ARG A 26 -27.03 -27.56 8.43
C ARG A 26 -26.50 -27.57 7.00
N ASP A 27 -27.06 -28.37 6.12
CA ASP A 27 -26.62 -28.54 4.75
C ASP A 27 -27.37 -27.59 3.79
N GLY A 28 -28.50 -27.02 4.22
CA GLY A 28 -29.10 -25.90 3.51
C GLY A 28 -30.49 -25.46 3.97
N TYR A 29 -31.00 -24.44 3.29
CA TYR A 29 -32.36 -23.94 3.46
C TYR A 29 -33.33 -24.69 2.55
N ARG A 30 -34.40 -25.26 3.12
CA ARG A 30 -35.42 -26.00 2.39
C ARG A 30 -36.80 -25.75 2.99
N VAL A 31 -37.65 -25.02 2.28
CA VAL A 31 -39.05 -24.83 2.66
C VAL A 31 -39.94 -25.61 1.70
N VAL A 32 -40.77 -26.50 2.23
CA VAL A 32 -41.69 -27.35 1.48
C VAL A 32 -43.10 -26.80 1.61
N ILE A 33 -43.74 -26.54 0.47
CA ILE A 33 -45.14 -26.11 0.39
C ILE A 33 -45.92 -27.22 -0.29
N GLU A 34 -46.80 -27.88 0.46
CA GLU A 34 -47.66 -28.93 -0.05
C GLU A 34 -48.96 -28.33 -0.58
N LEU A 35 -49.35 -28.70 -1.80
CA LEU A 35 -50.53 -28.16 -2.47
C LEU A 35 -51.76 -29.05 -2.26
N LYS A 36 -52.94 -28.44 -2.30
CA LYS A 36 -54.21 -29.19 -2.37
C LYS A 36 -54.34 -29.89 -3.72
N ARG A 37 -55.10 -30.99 -3.77
CA ARG A 37 -55.25 -31.84 -4.97
C ARG A 37 -55.80 -31.09 -6.18
N GLU A 38 -56.69 -30.13 -5.94
CA GLU A 38 -57.36 -29.30 -6.93
C GLU A 38 -56.59 -28.02 -7.28
N ALA A 39 -55.49 -27.74 -6.58
CA ALA A 39 -54.72 -26.51 -6.79
C ALA A 39 -53.86 -26.63 -8.06
N VAL A 40 -53.85 -25.56 -8.85
CA VAL A 40 -52.95 -25.43 -10.00
C VAL A 40 -51.62 -24.84 -9.50
N PRO A 41 -50.49 -25.57 -9.57
CA PRO A 41 -49.21 -25.14 -8.96
C PRO A 41 -48.74 -23.76 -9.42
N ASP A 42 -48.84 -23.47 -10.71
CA ASP A 42 -48.40 -22.17 -11.27
C ASP A 42 -49.22 -20.99 -10.73
N VAL A 43 -50.50 -21.21 -10.44
CA VAL A 43 -51.37 -20.18 -9.86
C VAL A 43 -50.93 -19.87 -8.43
N VAL A 44 -50.63 -20.90 -7.63
CA VAL A 44 -50.15 -20.74 -6.24
C VAL A 44 -48.76 -20.09 -6.22
N LEU A 45 -47.86 -20.49 -7.13
CA LEU A 45 -46.52 -19.90 -7.24
C LEU A 45 -46.58 -18.40 -7.59
N ASN A 46 -47.45 -18.00 -8.52
CA ASN A 46 -47.65 -16.60 -8.87
C ASN A 46 -48.22 -15.78 -7.69
N GLN A 47 -49.15 -16.36 -6.91
CA GLN A 47 -49.66 -15.74 -5.70
C GLN A 47 -48.56 -15.57 -4.65
N LEU A 48 -47.70 -16.58 -4.47
CA LEU A 48 -46.55 -16.54 -3.59
C LEU A 48 -45.58 -15.42 -4.00
N TYR A 49 -45.22 -15.29 -5.28
CA TYR A 49 -44.39 -14.18 -5.74
C TYR A 49 -45.03 -12.80 -5.53
N ARG A 50 -46.35 -12.70 -5.68
CA ARG A 50 -47.07 -11.42 -5.57
C ARG A 50 -47.25 -10.96 -4.13
N PHE A 51 -47.55 -11.87 -3.21
CA PHE A 51 -47.99 -11.53 -1.85
C PHE A 51 -46.93 -11.75 -0.78
N THR A 52 -45.80 -12.37 -1.13
CA THR A 52 -44.72 -12.71 -0.19
C THR A 52 -43.40 -12.08 -0.64
N PRO A 53 -42.39 -11.96 0.25
CA PRO A 53 -41.08 -11.43 -0.11
C PRO A 53 -40.22 -12.43 -0.92
N LEU A 54 -40.79 -13.51 -1.47
CA LEU A 54 -40.07 -14.42 -2.36
C LEU A 54 -39.60 -13.73 -3.65
N GLN A 55 -40.29 -12.66 -4.06
CA GLN A 55 -39.86 -11.76 -5.12
C GLN A 55 -39.86 -10.33 -4.59
N THR A 56 -38.72 -9.66 -4.66
CA THR A 56 -38.58 -8.26 -4.24
C THR A 56 -37.87 -7.47 -5.32
N ASN A 57 -38.14 -6.17 -5.37
CA ASN A 57 -37.44 -5.25 -6.24
C ASN A 57 -36.30 -4.60 -5.46
N PHE A 58 -35.12 -4.54 -6.07
CA PHE A 58 -33.99 -3.77 -5.54
C PHE A 58 -33.71 -2.58 -6.48
N PRO A 59 -34.15 -1.36 -6.13
CA PRO A 59 -33.86 -0.18 -6.96
C PRO A 59 -32.39 0.20 -6.79
N ALA A 60 -31.58 -0.11 -7.81
CA ALA A 60 -30.17 0.28 -7.83
C ALA A 60 -30.03 1.77 -8.20
N ASN A 61 -29.46 2.57 -7.29
CA ASN A 61 -29.11 3.97 -7.53
C ASN A 61 -27.61 4.17 -7.30
N MET A 62 -26.85 4.37 -8.37
CA MET A 62 -25.41 4.58 -8.33
C MET A 62 -25.09 6.06 -8.06
N LEU A 63 -25.29 6.50 -6.80
CA LEU A 63 -25.01 7.85 -6.33
C LEU A 63 -23.75 7.85 -5.45
N ALA A 64 -22.76 8.69 -5.78
CA ALA A 64 -21.52 8.82 -5.02
C ALA A 64 -21.04 10.28 -4.96
N LEU A 65 -20.04 10.54 -4.12
CA LEU A 65 -19.33 11.82 -4.10
C LEU A 65 -18.15 11.76 -5.06
N ASP A 66 -18.07 12.74 -5.96
CA ASP A 66 -16.86 13.04 -6.71
C ASP A 66 -16.44 14.47 -6.41
N SER A 67 -15.22 14.61 -5.91
CA SER A 67 -14.62 15.89 -5.53
C SER A 67 -15.52 16.71 -4.59
N GLY A 68 -16.18 16.01 -3.65
CA GLY A 68 -17.08 16.59 -2.65
C GLY A 68 -18.48 16.90 -3.16
N ARG A 69 -18.82 16.59 -4.41
CA ARG A 69 -20.14 16.84 -4.99
C ARG A 69 -20.90 15.52 -5.21
N PRO A 70 -22.17 15.41 -4.78
CA PRO A 70 -22.98 14.23 -5.04
C PRO A 70 -23.36 14.16 -6.52
N GLN A 71 -23.10 13.01 -7.14
CA GLN A 71 -23.35 12.77 -8.56
C GLN A 71 -23.88 11.34 -8.76
N THR A 72 -24.90 11.21 -9.61
CA THR A 72 -25.34 9.91 -10.10
C THR A 72 -24.44 9.51 -11.26
N MET A 73 -23.86 8.31 -11.20
CA MET A 73 -22.78 7.88 -12.06
C MET A 73 -23.09 6.56 -12.75
N THR A 74 -22.59 6.40 -13.96
CA THR A 74 -22.59 5.11 -14.65
C THR A 74 -21.42 4.24 -14.15
N LEU A 75 -21.44 2.95 -14.49
CA LEU A 75 -20.32 2.05 -14.22
C LEU A 75 -19.00 2.57 -14.83
N LYS A 76 -19.06 3.16 -16.03
CA LYS A 76 -17.88 3.69 -16.71
C LYS A 76 -17.28 4.87 -15.94
N ASP A 77 -18.12 5.76 -15.40
CA ASP A 77 -17.67 6.92 -14.63
C ASP A 77 -16.94 6.46 -13.36
N LEU A 78 -17.53 5.50 -12.63
CA LEU A 78 -16.92 4.92 -11.42
C LEU A 78 -15.56 4.27 -11.71
N LEU A 79 -15.46 3.48 -12.79
CA LEU A 79 -14.20 2.86 -13.18
C LEU A 79 -13.15 3.89 -13.59
N THR A 80 -13.55 4.94 -14.31
CA THR A 80 -12.65 6.03 -14.72
C THR A 80 -12.08 6.74 -13.51
N ILE A 81 -12.93 7.09 -12.53
CA ILE A 81 -12.51 7.73 -11.28
C ILE A 81 -11.59 6.80 -10.48
N PHE A 82 -11.92 5.51 -10.40
CA PHE A 82 -11.07 4.54 -9.71
C PHE A 82 -9.68 4.45 -10.34
N VAL A 83 -9.57 4.35 -11.66
CA VAL A 83 -8.28 4.28 -12.36
C VAL A 83 -7.48 5.57 -12.15
N ALA A 84 -8.10 6.74 -12.28
CA ALA A 84 -7.44 8.02 -12.02
C ALA A 84 -6.91 8.12 -10.57
N PHE A 85 -7.69 7.65 -9.59
CA PHE A 85 -7.23 7.56 -8.20
C PHE A 85 -6.05 6.60 -8.05
N ARG A 86 -6.07 5.44 -8.73
CA ARG A 86 -4.97 4.47 -8.71
C ARG A 86 -3.68 5.06 -9.28
N GLU A 87 -3.75 5.82 -10.37
CA GLU A 87 -2.58 6.51 -10.93
C GLU A 87 -1.97 7.50 -9.93
N GLN A 88 -2.80 8.27 -9.23
CA GLN A 88 -2.33 9.18 -8.17
C GLN A 88 -1.66 8.43 -7.02
N VAL A 89 -2.27 7.34 -6.55
CA VAL A 89 -1.73 6.50 -5.46
C VAL A 89 -0.40 5.90 -5.86
N VAL A 90 -0.31 5.31 -7.06
CA VAL A 90 0.93 4.72 -7.57
C VAL A 90 2.01 5.78 -7.70
N THR A 91 1.70 6.94 -8.28
CA THR A 91 2.65 8.05 -8.43
C THR A 91 3.17 8.52 -7.07
N ARG A 92 2.29 8.73 -6.08
CA ARG A 92 2.70 9.14 -4.72
C ARG A 92 3.57 8.08 -4.06
N ARG A 93 3.21 6.80 -4.17
CA ARG A 93 3.99 5.70 -3.62
C ARG A 93 5.37 5.60 -4.27
N THR A 94 5.45 5.70 -5.59
CA THR A 94 6.72 5.64 -6.31
C THR A 94 7.62 6.83 -5.95
N LYS A 95 7.07 8.05 -5.87
CA LYS A 95 7.84 9.23 -5.40
C LYS A 95 8.35 9.04 -3.97
N PHE A 96 7.52 8.51 -3.08
CA PHE A 96 7.92 8.22 -1.70
C PHE A 96 9.04 7.17 -1.63
N LEU A 97 8.89 6.05 -2.36
CA LEU A 97 9.89 4.99 -2.41
C LEU A 97 11.21 5.49 -3.03
N LEU A 98 11.15 6.28 -4.10
CA LEU A 98 12.32 6.90 -4.72
C LEU A 98 13.02 7.85 -3.74
N GLY A 99 12.27 8.69 -3.01
CA GLY A 99 12.83 9.55 -1.97
C GLY A 99 13.54 8.74 -0.89
N LYS A 100 12.89 7.71 -0.36
CA LYS A 100 13.47 6.82 0.65
C LYS A 100 14.73 6.10 0.15
N ALA A 101 14.72 5.63 -1.10
CA ALA A 101 15.88 5.00 -1.72
C ALA A 101 17.04 6.00 -1.88
N ARG A 102 16.77 7.23 -2.34
CA ARG A 102 17.78 8.29 -2.43
C ARG A 102 18.35 8.68 -1.07
N ASP A 103 17.53 8.84 -0.04
CA ASP A 103 18.02 9.14 1.31
C ASP A 103 18.88 8.01 1.86
N ARG A 104 18.53 6.74 1.58
CA ARG A 104 19.35 5.58 1.95
C ARG A 104 20.67 5.56 1.20
N ALA A 105 20.64 5.76 -0.12
CA ALA A 105 21.81 5.78 -0.98
C ALA A 105 22.75 6.94 -0.60
N HIS A 106 22.21 8.12 -0.25
CA HIS A 106 22.97 9.27 0.23
C HIS A 106 23.85 8.91 1.44
N ILE A 107 23.31 8.17 2.41
CA ILE A 107 24.08 7.69 3.56
C ILE A 107 25.12 6.66 3.13
N LEU A 108 24.74 5.66 2.33
CA LEU A 108 25.63 4.58 1.89
C LEU A 108 26.84 5.11 1.10
N VAL A 109 26.65 6.11 0.23
CA VAL A 109 27.74 6.80 -0.47
C VAL A 109 28.72 7.43 0.53
N GLY A 110 28.22 8.12 1.56
CA GLY A 110 29.08 8.71 2.59
C GLY A 110 29.90 7.64 3.34
N LEU A 111 29.28 6.49 3.63
CA LEU A 111 29.99 5.36 4.24
C LEU A 111 31.04 4.75 3.31
N ALA A 112 30.73 4.60 2.02
CA ALA A 112 31.66 4.10 1.02
C ALA A 112 32.89 5.02 0.88
N ILE A 113 32.69 6.35 0.85
CA ILE A 113 33.77 7.34 0.88
C ILE A 113 34.61 7.20 2.15
N ALA A 114 33.97 7.04 3.31
CA ALA A 114 34.66 6.89 4.58
C ALA A 114 35.51 5.61 4.64
N VAL A 115 35.01 4.52 4.08
CA VAL A 115 35.74 3.26 3.95
C VAL A 115 36.95 3.38 3.01
N ALA A 116 36.77 4.05 1.87
CA ALA A 116 37.84 4.28 0.90
C ALA A 116 38.96 5.18 1.47
N ASN A 117 38.60 6.10 2.37
CA ASN A 117 39.52 7.08 2.98
C ASN A 117 39.78 6.81 4.48
N ILE A 118 39.71 5.56 4.93
CA ILE A 118 39.60 5.21 6.35
C ILE A 118 40.74 5.72 7.23
N ASP A 119 41.99 5.69 6.76
CA ASP A 119 43.15 6.12 7.55
C ASP A 119 43.09 7.62 7.86
N GLU A 120 42.71 8.43 6.87
CA GLU A 120 42.54 9.87 7.01
C GLU A 120 41.32 10.21 7.89
N MET A 121 40.21 9.48 7.74
CA MET A 121 39.03 9.61 8.58
C MET A 121 39.36 9.35 10.06
N ILE A 122 40.06 8.24 10.34
CA ILE A 122 40.51 7.88 11.70
C ILE A 122 41.44 8.96 12.25
N ARG A 123 42.35 9.49 11.43
CA ARG A 123 43.25 10.58 11.86
C ARG A 123 42.45 11.79 12.31
N VAL A 124 41.52 12.28 11.48
CA VAL A 124 40.67 13.44 11.80
C VAL A 124 39.87 13.21 13.08
N ILE A 125 39.25 12.03 13.22
CA ILE A 125 38.44 11.69 14.40
C ILE A 125 39.32 11.63 15.66
N ARG A 126 40.50 11.00 15.60
CA ARG A 126 41.41 10.86 16.75
C ARG A 126 42.05 12.17 17.19
N THR A 127 42.27 13.11 16.28
CA THR A 127 42.84 14.43 16.60
C THR A 127 41.79 15.44 17.06
N SER A 128 40.50 15.13 16.89
CA SER A 128 39.41 16.01 17.28
C SER A 128 39.14 15.92 18.78
N PRO A 129 38.91 17.05 19.48
CA PRO A 129 38.67 17.07 20.93
C PRO A 129 37.31 16.48 21.32
N ASP A 130 36.31 16.54 20.45
CA ASP A 130 34.95 16.07 20.70
C ASP A 130 34.22 15.69 19.39
N PRO A 131 33.10 14.94 19.47
CA PRO A 131 32.35 14.49 18.30
C PRO A 131 31.78 15.60 17.41
N ASN A 132 31.41 16.76 17.97
CA ASN A 132 30.91 17.87 17.16
C ASN A 132 32.05 18.48 16.32
N THR A 133 33.21 18.71 16.95
CA THR A 133 34.40 19.18 16.22
C THR A 133 34.84 18.20 15.14
N ALA A 134 34.79 16.89 15.42
CA ALA A 134 35.08 15.85 14.42
C ALA A 134 34.12 15.93 13.23
N ARG A 135 32.81 15.99 13.49
CA ARG A 135 31.78 16.11 12.44
C ARG A 135 32.00 17.34 11.57
N ASP A 136 32.20 18.50 12.18
CA ASP A 136 32.35 19.77 11.45
C ASP A 136 33.66 19.78 10.63
N THR A 137 34.71 19.12 11.13
CA THR A 137 35.96 18.90 10.37
C THR A 137 35.76 17.94 9.19
N LEU A 138 35.00 16.85 9.37
CA LEU A 138 34.67 15.92 8.29
C LEU A 138 33.87 16.58 7.16
N MET A 139 32.93 17.48 7.52
CA MET A 139 32.10 18.21 6.56
C MET A 139 32.83 19.34 5.82
N SER A 140 33.85 19.94 6.43
CA SER A 140 34.56 21.09 5.84
C SER A 140 35.69 20.69 4.88
N ARG A 141 36.06 19.40 4.84
CA ARG A 141 37.12 18.89 3.97
C ARG A 141 36.55 18.26 2.69
N ASP A 142 37.37 18.36 1.65
CA ASP A 142 37.13 17.74 0.35
C ASP A 142 37.74 16.33 0.35
N TRP A 143 36.91 15.32 0.13
CA TRP A 143 37.29 13.90 0.18
C TRP A 143 37.37 13.31 -1.23
N PRO A 144 38.41 12.53 -1.57
CA PRO A 144 38.46 11.79 -2.82
C PRO A 144 37.26 10.84 -2.97
N ALA A 145 36.53 10.94 -4.07
CA ALA A 145 35.29 10.19 -4.32
C ALA A 145 35.26 9.47 -5.68
N ARG A 146 36.41 9.34 -6.36
CA ARG A 146 36.51 8.77 -7.72
C ARG A 146 35.99 7.34 -7.80
N ASP A 147 36.25 6.52 -6.78
CA ASP A 147 35.84 5.11 -6.77
C ASP A 147 34.32 4.92 -6.66
N VAL A 148 33.58 5.97 -6.25
CA VAL A 148 32.12 5.96 -6.07
C VAL A 148 31.39 6.91 -7.04
N GLU A 149 32.10 7.46 -8.03
CA GLU A 149 31.58 8.49 -8.95
C GLU A 149 30.40 8.00 -9.80
N ALA A 150 30.48 6.77 -10.31
CA ALA A 150 29.42 6.16 -11.10
C ALA A 150 28.11 6.03 -10.28
N MET A 151 28.22 5.68 -9.00
CA MET A 151 27.07 5.53 -8.09
C MET A 151 26.45 6.90 -7.76
N ILE A 152 27.28 7.91 -7.48
CA ILE A 152 26.79 9.27 -7.20
C ILE A 152 26.03 9.83 -8.41
N THR A 153 26.53 9.59 -9.62
CA THR A 153 25.89 10.02 -10.86
C THR A 153 24.57 9.28 -11.09
N LEU A 154 24.50 7.98 -10.78
CA LEU A 154 23.28 7.18 -10.89
C LEU A 154 22.18 7.64 -9.93
N ILE A 155 22.55 7.95 -8.68
CA ILE A 155 21.60 8.42 -7.65
C ILE A 155 21.04 9.80 -8.04
N ASP A 156 21.88 10.64 -8.67
CA ASP A 156 21.58 12.01 -9.08
C ASP A 156 20.90 12.79 -7.94
N ASP A 157 21.48 12.74 -6.74
CA ASP A 157 20.99 13.53 -5.61
C ASP A 157 21.41 15.00 -5.82
N PRO A 158 20.45 15.94 -5.98
CA PRO A 158 20.78 17.36 -6.17
C PRO A 158 21.56 17.96 -5.00
N ARG A 159 21.49 17.34 -3.81
CA ARG A 159 22.20 17.78 -2.60
C ARG A 159 23.67 17.36 -2.58
N HIS A 160 24.09 16.48 -3.51
CA HIS A 160 25.36 15.80 -3.40
C HIS A 160 26.01 15.62 -4.78
N ARG A 161 26.91 16.55 -5.12
CA ARG A 161 27.63 16.56 -6.40
C ARG A 161 29.13 16.49 -6.16
N ILE A 162 29.81 15.79 -7.06
CA ILE A 162 31.27 15.73 -7.10
C ILE A 162 31.77 17.02 -7.73
N ASN A 163 32.82 17.57 -7.14
CA ASN A 163 33.53 18.74 -7.66
C ASN A 163 34.33 18.34 -8.92
N ASP A 164 34.67 19.29 -9.78
CA ASP A 164 35.41 19.03 -11.03
C ASP A 164 36.79 18.36 -10.82
N ASP A 165 37.34 18.39 -9.61
CA ASP A 165 38.61 17.75 -9.22
C ASP A 165 38.46 16.27 -8.78
N GLY A 166 37.23 15.76 -8.74
CA GLY A 166 36.90 14.40 -8.28
C GLY A 166 36.80 14.27 -6.76
N THR A 167 36.65 15.39 -6.05
CA THR A 167 36.41 15.42 -4.60
C THR A 167 34.96 15.75 -4.26
N LEU A 168 34.58 15.47 -3.01
CA LEU A 168 33.24 15.76 -2.52
C LEU A 168 33.26 16.10 -1.03
N ARG A 169 32.32 16.97 -0.61
CA ARG A 169 32.09 17.31 0.80
C ARG A 169 30.94 16.52 1.39
N LEU A 170 31.17 15.98 2.58
CA LEU A 170 30.17 15.20 3.31
C LEU A 170 29.05 16.10 3.84
N SER A 171 27.81 15.61 3.75
CA SER A 171 26.68 16.24 4.42
C SER A 171 26.71 15.97 5.92
N MET A 172 25.93 16.73 6.69
CA MET A 172 25.78 16.50 8.13
C MET A 172 25.28 15.08 8.44
N GLU A 173 24.36 14.55 7.63
CA GLU A 173 23.79 13.23 7.84
C GLU A 173 24.82 12.13 7.59
N GLN A 174 25.64 12.27 6.56
CA GLN A 174 26.75 11.35 6.27
C GLN A 174 27.81 11.40 7.36
N ALA A 175 28.24 12.61 7.76
CA ALA A 175 29.24 12.76 8.81
C ALA A 175 28.77 12.14 10.15
N ARG A 176 27.49 12.28 10.50
CA ARG A 176 26.90 11.58 11.66
C ARG A 176 26.92 10.06 11.48
N ALA A 177 26.48 9.55 10.33
CA ALA A 177 26.47 8.12 10.05
C ALA A 177 27.88 7.49 10.09
N ILE A 178 28.91 8.24 9.67
CA ILE A 178 30.32 7.83 9.74
C ILE A 178 30.79 7.76 11.19
N LEU A 179 30.45 8.75 12.03
CA LEU A 179 30.81 8.74 13.46
C LEU A 179 30.09 7.63 14.24
N ASP A 180 28.89 7.24 13.81
CA ASP A 180 28.11 6.13 14.38
C ASP A 180 28.56 4.75 13.86
N LEU A 181 29.53 4.69 12.94
CA LEU A 181 29.98 3.46 12.30
C LEU A 181 30.70 2.57 13.31
N ARG A 182 30.30 1.29 13.35
CA ARG A 182 30.93 0.28 14.21
C ARG A 182 32.14 -0.34 13.52
N LEU A 183 33.22 -0.59 14.27
CA LEU A 183 34.47 -1.17 13.74
C LEU A 183 34.29 -2.45 12.90
N GLN A 184 33.29 -3.28 13.21
CA GLN A 184 32.96 -4.48 12.43
C GLN A 184 32.63 -4.19 10.95
N ARG A 185 32.11 -3.01 10.65
CA ARG A 185 31.79 -2.55 9.28
C ARG A 185 33.04 -2.18 8.46
N LEU A 186 34.22 -2.13 9.07
CA LEU A 186 35.49 -1.82 8.40
C LEU A 186 36.17 -3.06 7.79
N THR A 187 35.69 -4.26 8.15
CA THR A 187 36.16 -5.54 7.60
C THR A 187 35.83 -5.65 6.11
N ALA A 188 36.57 -6.47 5.35
CA ALA A 188 36.29 -6.69 3.93
C ALA A 188 34.81 -7.05 3.68
N LEU A 189 34.27 -7.98 4.47
CA LEU A 189 32.85 -8.37 4.42
C LEU A 189 31.90 -7.18 4.66
N GLY A 190 32.22 -6.30 5.60
CA GLY A 190 31.41 -5.12 5.89
C GLY A 190 31.44 -4.06 4.78
N ARG A 191 32.52 -4.00 3.99
CA ARG A 191 32.64 -3.14 2.81
C ARG A 191 31.83 -3.71 1.65
N ASP A 192 31.93 -5.03 1.44
CA ASP A 192 31.18 -5.73 0.41
C ASP A 192 29.67 -5.59 0.65
N GLU A 193 29.19 -5.73 1.90
CA GLU A 193 27.79 -5.48 2.26
C GLU A 193 27.28 -4.07 1.92
N ILE A 194 28.14 -3.04 2.05
CA ILE A 194 27.78 -1.66 1.70
C ILE A 194 27.71 -1.49 0.18
N SER A 195 28.61 -2.14 -0.56
CA SER A 195 28.59 -2.15 -2.02
C SER A 195 27.36 -2.90 -2.55
N ASP A 196 27.07 -4.08 -2.00
CA ASP A 196 25.93 -4.91 -2.40
C ASP A 196 24.58 -4.24 -2.10
N GLU A 197 24.49 -3.36 -1.09
CA GLU A 197 23.27 -2.58 -0.80
C GLU A 197 23.11 -1.37 -1.74
N LEU A 198 24.20 -0.94 -2.40
CA LEU A 198 24.19 0.16 -3.36
C LEU A 198 23.84 -0.30 -4.78
N ASP A 199 24.13 -1.55 -5.14
CA ASP A 199 23.80 -2.18 -6.43
C ASP A 199 22.32 -2.62 -6.53
#